data_AF-A0A7Y7ED56-F1
#
_entry.id   AF-A0A7Y7ED56-F1
#
_cell.length_a   1.000
_cell.length_b   1.000
_cell.length_c   1.000
_cell.angle_alpha   90.00
_cell.angle_beta   90.00
_cell.angle_gamma   90.00
#
_symmetry.space_group_name_H-M   'P 1'
#
loop_
_entity.id
_entity.type
_entity.pdbx_description
1 polymer ?
#
loop_
_entity_poly.entity_id
_entity_poly.type
_entity_poly.pdbx_seq_one_letter_code
_entity_poly.pdbx_strand_id
1 'polypeptide(L)'
;MKHNDFSAESLAISGGHDPAGAHNSIKPPIYQTSTFKFNTAEEGKAFFEKAKGDAPLEERNASLIYTRLNHPNAITAEFRLAQLDGAEDAA
;
A
#
# COMPACT_ATOMS: atom_id res chain seq x y z
N MET A 1 4.63 -2.27 -17.28
CA MET A 1 3.55 -3.08 -17.89
C MET A 1 2.28 -2.84 -17.09
N LYS A 2 1.11 -2.77 -17.74
CA LYS A 2 -0.17 -2.62 -17.02
C LYS A 2 -0.55 -3.99 -16.45
N HIS A 3 -1.04 -4.05 -15.22
CA HIS A 3 -1.30 -5.31 -14.52
C HIS A 3 -2.39 -6.18 -15.19
N ASN A 4 -3.28 -5.57 -16.00
CA ASN A 4 -4.32 -6.26 -16.78
C ASN A 4 -3.80 -7.22 -17.87
N ASP A 5 -2.49 -7.23 -18.16
CA ASP A 5 -1.92 -8.08 -19.20
C ASP A 5 -1.42 -9.45 -18.67
N PHE A 6 -1.50 -9.69 -17.35
CA PHE A 6 -1.00 -10.91 -16.71
C PHE A 6 -2.12 -11.90 -16.37
N SER A 7 -1.79 -13.20 -16.33
CA SER A 7 -2.73 -14.23 -15.86
C SER A 7 -3.00 -14.12 -14.36
N ALA A 8 -4.14 -14.64 -13.91
CA ALA A 8 -4.51 -14.67 -12.49
C ALA A 8 -3.45 -15.36 -11.63
N GLU A 9 -2.84 -16.45 -12.11
CA GLU A 9 -1.78 -17.18 -11.42
C GLU A 9 -0.51 -16.33 -11.27
N SER A 10 -0.17 -15.54 -12.29
CA SER A 10 0.98 -14.64 -12.25
C SER A 10 0.75 -13.51 -11.24
N LEU A 11 -0.46 -12.96 -11.19
CA LEU A 11 -0.85 -11.92 -10.24
C LEU A 11 -0.92 -12.44 -8.81
N ALA A 12 -1.42 -13.67 -8.59
CA ALA A 12 -1.46 -14.30 -7.27
C ALA A 12 -0.07 -14.46 -6.64
N ILE A 13 0.95 -14.76 -7.46
CA ILE A 13 2.32 -15.00 -6.99
C ILE A 13 3.09 -13.68 -6.82
N SER A 14 3.05 -12.82 -7.84
CA SER A 14 3.98 -11.68 -7.94
C SER A 14 3.31 -10.31 -8.06
N GLY A 15 1.98 -10.25 -8.21
CA GLY A 15 1.24 -8.99 -8.36
C GLY A 15 1.45 -8.07 -7.17
N GLY A 16 1.55 -6.75 -7.42
CA GLY A 16 1.62 -5.75 -6.35
C GLY A 16 2.90 -5.77 -5.50
N HIS A 17 3.96 -6.44 -5.95
CA HIS A 17 5.28 -6.41 -5.30
C HIS A 17 6.40 -6.18 -6.33
N ASP A 18 7.09 -5.06 -6.22
CA ASP A 18 8.32 -4.78 -6.96
C ASP A 18 9.54 -4.93 -6.04
N PRO A 19 10.40 -5.95 -6.26
CA PRO A 19 11.62 -6.14 -5.48
C PRO A 19 12.54 -4.92 -5.47
N ALA A 20 12.60 -4.11 -6.54
CA ALA A 20 13.50 -2.95 -6.60
C ALA A 20 13.15 -1.89 -5.55
N GLY A 21 11.86 -1.73 -5.24
CA GLY A 21 11.37 -0.86 -4.17
C GLY A 21 11.54 -1.46 -2.76
N ALA A 22 11.88 -2.74 -2.65
CA ALA A 22 11.99 -3.50 -1.40
C ALA A 22 13.42 -4.04 -1.17
N HIS A 23 14.44 -3.24 -1.50
CA HIS A 23 15.85 -3.61 -1.36
C HIS A 23 16.23 -4.93 -2.07
N ASN A 24 15.65 -5.17 -3.26
CA ASN A 24 15.78 -6.41 -4.04
C ASN A 24 15.29 -7.67 -3.33
N SER A 25 14.42 -7.53 -2.34
CA SER A 25 13.80 -8.69 -1.70
C SER A 25 12.75 -9.31 -2.62
N ILE A 26 12.95 -10.58 -3.00
CA ILE A 26 11.98 -11.34 -3.80
C ILE A 26 10.64 -11.48 -3.07
N LYS A 27 10.68 -11.65 -1.74
CA LYS A 27 9.47 -11.70 -0.90
C LYS A 27 9.17 -10.30 -0.34
N PRO A 28 7.90 -9.89 -0.23
CA PRO A 28 7.54 -8.69 0.50
C PRO A 28 8.12 -8.76 1.93
N PRO A 29 8.90 -7.75 2.38
CA PRO A 29 9.33 -7.68 3.77
C PRO A 29 8.14 -7.61 4.72
N ILE A 30 8.29 -8.14 5.94
CA ILE A 30 7.24 -8.08 6.96
C ILE A 30 7.41 -6.78 7.74
N TYR A 31 6.48 -5.84 7.58
CA TYR A 31 6.48 -4.57 8.30
C TYR A 31 5.79 -4.69 9.66
N GLN A 32 6.34 -5.48 10.59
CA GLN A 32 5.75 -5.69 11.92
C GLN A 32 5.91 -4.46 12.85
N THR A 33 5.17 -3.38 12.57
CA THR A 33 5.16 -2.14 13.34
C THR A 33 3.73 -1.62 13.47
N SER A 34 3.49 -0.77 14.47
CA SER A 34 2.22 -0.05 14.63
C SER A 34 2.26 1.35 14.02
N THR A 35 3.45 1.92 13.84
CA THR A 35 3.65 3.30 13.40
C THR A 35 4.84 3.44 12.45
N PHE A 36 4.78 4.47 11.60
CA PHE A 36 5.83 4.88 10.68
C PHE A 36 6.28 6.31 11.02
N LYS A 37 7.54 6.63 10.70
CA LYS A 37 8.12 7.95 10.99
C LYS A 37 7.83 8.92 9.84
N PHE A 38 7.66 10.19 10.18
CA PHE A 38 7.87 11.29 9.25
C PHE A 38 9.36 11.62 9.15
N ASN A 39 9.79 12.18 8.02
CA ASN A 39 11.17 12.65 7.87
C ASN A 39 11.37 14.01 8.55
N THR A 40 10.33 14.85 8.59
CA THR A 40 10.35 16.14 9.29
C THR A 40 9.08 16.40 10.11
N ALA A 41 9.12 17.37 11.03
CA ALA A 41 7.96 17.76 11.82
C ALA A 41 6.89 18.45 10.95
N GLU A 42 7.32 19.23 9.96
CA GLU A 42 6.46 19.92 9.01
C GLU A 42 5.66 18.93 8.15
N GLU A 43 6.30 17.82 7.74
CA GLU A 43 5.63 16.73 7.01
C GLU A 43 4.51 16.12 7.85
N GLY A 44 4.78 15.82 9.13
CA GLY A 44 3.77 15.30 10.05
C GLY A 44 2.62 16.28 10.27
N LYS A 45 2.92 17.56 10.48
CA LYS A 45 1.90 18.62 10.62
C LYS A 45 1.04 18.70 9.36
N ALA A 46 1.64 18.79 8.18
CA ALA A 46 0.93 18.89 6.91
C ALA A 46 0.05 17.67 6.65
N PHE A 47 0.52 16.47 7.00
CA PHE A 47 -0.29 15.26 6.91
C PHE A 47 -1.56 15.37 7.78
N PHE A 48 -1.42 15.69 9.07
CA PHE A 48 -2.56 15.76 9.97
C PHE A 48 -3.50 16.93 9.68
N GLU A 49 -3.02 18.03 9.10
CA GLU A 49 -3.87 19.12 8.61
C GLU A 49 -4.75 18.66 7.45
N LYS A 50 -4.21 17.88 6.51
CA LYS A 50 -4.99 17.28 5.41
C LYS A 50 -5.94 16.19 5.89
N ALA A 51 -5.47 15.33 6.80
CA ALA A 51 -6.25 14.21 7.33
C ALA A 51 -7.45 14.63 8.20
N LYS A 52 -7.48 15.88 8.69
CA LYS A 52 -8.61 16.45 9.45
C LYS A 52 -9.83 16.80 8.58
N GLY A 53 -9.73 16.74 7.25
CA GLY A 53 -10.84 16.98 6.32
C GLY A 53 -11.43 15.71 5.71
N ASP A 54 -12.43 15.87 4.83
CA ASP A 54 -12.99 14.83 3.95
C ASP A 54 -12.02 14.44 2.82
N ALA A 55 -10.71 14.40 3.09
CA ALA A 55 -9.73 13.95 2.11
C ALA A 55 -10.15 12.56 1.59
N PRO A 56 -10.15 12.31 0.26
CA PRO A 56 -10.49 11.01 -0.29
C PRO A 56 -9.68 9.90 0.38
N LEU A 57 -10.26 8.71 0.52
CA LEU A 57 -9.61 7.56 1.15
C LEU A 57 -8.22 7.31 0.53
N GLU A 58 -8.09 7.51 -0.78
CA GLU A 58 -6.82 7.45 -1.54
C GLU A 58 -5.72 8.35 -1.00
N GLU A 59 -6.02 9.60 -0.63
CA GLU A 59 -5.01 10.51 -0.06
C GLU A 59 -4.61 10.11 1.37
N ARG A 60 -5.54 9.50 2.12
CA ARG A 60 -5.25 8.98 3.47
C ARG A 60 -4.43 7.70 3.40
N ASN A 61 -4.70 6.86 2.41
CA ASN A 61 -4.03 5.60 2.15
C ASN A 61 -2.63 5.81 1.56
N ALA A 62 -2.37 6.92 0.85
CA ALA A 62 -1.05 7.20 0.29
C ALA A 62 0.08 7.35 1.35
N SER A 63 -0.25 7.57 2.63
CA SER A 63 0.75 7.77 3.68
C SER A 63 0.73 6.65 4.72
N LEU A 64 1.87 5.99 4.90
CA LEU A 64 2.10 5.03 5.97
C LEU A 64 2.39 5.80 7.26
N ILE A 65 1.44 5.80 8.21
CA ILE A 65 1.62 6.47 9.52
C ILE A 65 1.23 5.55 10.65
N TYR A 66 0.01 5.01 10.59
CA TYR A 66 -0.46 4.00 11.52
C TYR A 66 -0.92 2.78 10.74
N THR A 67 -0.48 1.60 11.16
CA THR A 67 -0.85 0.31 10.55
C THR A 67 -2.36 0.09 10.51
N ARG A 68 -3.12 0.67 11.45
CA ARG A 68 -4.59 0.63 11.46
C ARG A 68 -5.23 1.35 10.27
N LEU A 69 -4.55 2.36 9.71
CA LEU A 69 -5.05 3.13 8.57
C LEU A 69 -4.55 2.53 7.26
N ASN A 70 -3.25 2.26 7.17
CA ASN A 70 -2.68 1.58 6.02
C ASN A 70 -1.37 0.87 6.34
N HIS A 71 -1.04 -0.20 5.60
CA HIS A 71 0.10 -1.07 5.86
C HIS A 71 0.66 -1.71 4.59
N PRO A 72 2.00 -1.73 4.35
CA PRO A 72 2.56 -2.22 3.08
C PRO A 72 2.14 -3.63 2.71
N ASN A 73 2.16 -4.56 3.68
CA ASN A 73 1.74 -5.94 3.40
C ASN A 73 0.24 -6.06 3.12
N ALA A 74 -0.60 -5.17 3.68
CA ALA A 74 -2.05 -5.19 3.46
C ALA A 74 -2.37 -4.67 2.06
N ILE A 75 -1.77 -3.54 1.65
CA ILE A 75 -1.91 -2.96 0.31
C ILE A 75 -1.59 -3.99 -0.78
N THR A 76 -0.47 -4.71 -0.65
CA THR A 76 -0.11 -5.75 -1.63
C THR A 76 -1.12 -6.90 -1.64
N ALA A 77 -1.68 -7.27 -0.48
CA ALA A 77 -2.68 -8.33 -0.39
C ALA A 77 -4.03 -7.91 -0.96
N GLU A 78 -4.51 -6.72 -0.61
CA GLU A 78 -5.73 -6.10 -1.14
C GLU A 78 -5.66 -5.95 -2.65
N PHE A 79 -4.53 -5.45 -3.18
CA PHE A 79 -4.30 -5.37 -4.61
C PHE A 79 -4.44 -6.73 -5.28
N ARG A 80 -3.79 -7.78 -4.75
CA ARG A 80 -3.90 -9.13 -5.32
C ARG A 80 -5.32 -9.64 -5.30
N LEU A 81 -6.04 -9.44 -4.19
CA LEU A 81 -7.41 -9.89 -4.04
C LEU A 81 -8.33 -9.19 -5.03
N ALA A 82 -8.24 -7.85 -5.15
CA ALA A 82 -9.01 -7.07 -6.11
C ALA A 82 -8.78 -7.54 -7.55
N GLN A 83 -7.52 -7.80 -7.93
CA GLN A 83 -7.20 -8.31 -9.27
C GLN A 83 -7.74 -9.72 -9.52
N LEU A 84 -7.75 -10.59 -8.51
CA LEU A 84 -8.27 -11.95 -8.62
C LEU A 84 -9.80 -11.98 -8.69
N ASP A 85 -10.47 -11.08 -7.97
CA ASP A 85 -11.93 -10.96 -7.95
C ASP A 85 -12.48 -10.11 -9.11
N GLY A 86 -11.60 -9.46 -9.88
CA GLY A 86 -12.00 -8.52 -10.93
C GLY A 86 -12.69 -7.26 -10.38
N ALA A 87 -12.40 -6.91 -9.13
CA ALA A 87 -12.94 -5.75 -8.43
C ALA A 87 -12.00 -4.54 -8.58
N GLU A 88 -12.55 -3.34 -8.38
CA GLU A 88 -11.76 -2.11 -8.37
C GLU A 88 -10.92 -1.97 -7.09
N ASP A 89 -11.42 -2.48 -5.96
CA ASP A 89 -10.81 -2.41 -4.63
C ASP A 89 -11.19 -3.63 -3.77
N ALA A 90 -10.40 -3.92 -2.74
CA ALA A 90 -10.61 -4.98 -1.76
C ALA A 90 -10.48 -4.52 -0.29
N ALA A 91 -10.27 -3.22 -0.06
CA ALA A 91 -10.23 -2.59 1.26
C ALA A 91 -11.63 -2.21 1.81
#